data_AF-A0A8C6I9B2-F1
#
_entry.id   AF-A0A8C6I9B2-F1
#
_cell.length_a   1.000
_cell.length_b   1.000
_cell.length_c   1.000
_cell.angle_alpha   90.00
_cell.angle_beta   90.00
_cell.angle_gamma   90.00
#
_symmetry.space_group_name_H-M   'P 1'
#
loop_
_entity.id
_entity.type
_entity.pdbx_description
1 polymer ?
#
loop_
_entity_poly.entity_id
_entity_poly.type
_entity_poly.pdbx_seq_one_letter_code
_entity_poly.pdbx_strand_id
1 'polypeptide(L)'
;FRDDAPSPQETGGPREFGGQVGQPELVKGNLPVFVFPTELIFYADDQSTHKQVLTLYNPYEFALKFKVLCTTPNKYVVLDAAGAVKPQSCVDIVIRHRDV
;
A
#
# COMPACT_ATOMS: atom_id res chain seq x y z
N PHE A 1 36.05 38.79 49.75
CA PHE A 1 34.94 39.06 48.82
C PHE A 1 35.52 38.82 47.42
N ARG A 2 35.18 37.66 46.84
CA ARG A 2 35.43 37.18 45.46
C ARG A 2 36.87 37.01 44.96
N ASP A 3 37.31 35.76 44.97
CA ASP A 3 38.20 35.15 43.97
C ASP A 3 37.59 35.30 42.56
N ASP A 4 38.36 35.86 41.63
CA ASP A 4 38.01 35.93 40.21
C ASP A 4 38.97 35.00 39.44
N ALA A 5 38.50 33.78 39.16
CA ALA A 5 39.13 32.85 38.23
C ALA A 5 38.18 32.69 37.03
N PRO A 6 38.63 32.93 35.78
CA PRO A 6 37.78 32.68 34.63
C PRO A 6 37.67 31.17 34.36
N SER A 7 36.44 30.72 34.17
CA SER A 7 36.06 29.33 33.89
C SER A 7 36.55 28.87 32.49
N PRO A 8 36.86 27.58 32.28
CA PRO A 8 37.14 27.05 30.95
C PRO A 8 35.83 26.99 30.14
N GLN A 9 35.84 27.52 28.92
CA GLN A 9 34.74 27.34 27.97
C GLN A 9 34.69 25.89 27.49
N GLU A 10 33.74 25.11 28.02
CA GLU A 10 33.37 23.83 27.43
C GLU A 10 32.63 24.07 26.11
N THR A 11 33.35 23.96 25.00
CA THR A 11 32.73 23.92 23.66
C THR A 11 32.38 22.46 23.34
N GLY A 12 31.36 21.93 24.02
CA GLY A 12 30.71 20.67 23.65
C GLY A 12 29.57 20.97 22.68
N GLY A 13 29.78 20.69 21.39
CA GLY A 13 28.73 20.84 20.37
C GLY A 13 27.51 19.94 20.66
N PRO A 14 26.31 20.29 20.15
CA PRO A 14 25.15 19.43 20.31
C PRO A 14 25.40 18.13 19.53
N ARG A 15 25.39 17.00 20.24
CA ARG A 15 25.27 15.69 19.61
C ARG A 15 23.86 15.62 19.02
N GLU A 16 23.75 15.76 17.70
CA GLU A 16 22.52 15.55 16.96
C GLU A 16 22.08 14.09 17.14
N PHE A 17 21.17 13.85 18.09
CA PHE A 17 20.38 12.63 18.17
C PHE A 17 19.28 12.69 17.09
N GLY A 18 19.72 12.62 15.83
CA GLY A 18 18.86 12.42 14.68
C GLY A 18 18.86 10.96 14.29
N GLY A 19 18.34 10.08 15.15
CA GLY A 19 18.03 8.71 14.78
C GLY A 19 16.95 8.73 13.70
N GLN A 20 17.36 8.76 12.44
CA GLN A 20 16.49 8.46 11.31
C GLN A 20 15.98 7.04 11.54
N VAL A 21 14.75 6.93 12.06
CA VAL A 21 13.99 5.69 11.96
C VAL A 21 13.88 5.44 10.48
N GLY A 22 14.74 4.53 10.00
CA GLY A 22 14.82 4.14 8.60
C GLY A 22 13.41 3.86 8.13
N GLN A 23 12.91 4.71 7.24
CA GLN A 23 11.69 4.46 6.53
C GLN A 23 11.87 3.06 5.92
N PRO A 24 11.06 2.04 6.28
CA PRO A 24 11.29 0.70 5.79
C PRO A 24 11.31 0.80 4.27
N GLU A 25 12.46 0.44 3.70
CA GLU A 25 12.74 0.58 2.29
C GLU A 25 11.59 -0.10 1.55
N LEU A 26 10.73 0.67 0.91
CA LEU A 26 9.63 0.14 0.12
C LEU A 26 10.27 -0.73 -0.95
N VAL A 27 10.23 -2.05 -0.76
CA VAL A 27 10.76 -3.03 -1.70
C VAL A 27 10.20 -2.73 -3.09
N LYS A 28 11.06 -2.16 -3.93
CA LYS A 28 10.69 -1.69 -5.26
C LYS A 28 10.88 -2.84 -6.22
N GLY A 29 9.84 -3.68 -6.33
CA GLY A 29 9.84 -4.85 -7.20
C GLY A 29 8.44 -5.42 -7.41
N ASN A 30 8.30 -6.30 -8.41
CA ASN A 30 7.06 -7.03 -8.65
C ASN A 30 6.97 -8.18 -7.62
N LEU A 31 6.25 -7.93 -6.53
CA LEU A 31 6.08 -8.92 -5.46
C LEU A 31 4.88 -9.81 -5.77
N PRO A 32 5.04 -11.15 -5.70
CA PRO A 32 3.91 -12.05 -5.86
C PRO A 32 2.92 -11.89 -4.69
N VAL A 33 1.63 -11.87 -5.03
CA VAL A 33 0.51 -11.84 -4.08
C VAL A 33 -0.48 -12.93 -4.45
N PHE A 34 -1.35 -13.30 -3.51
CA PHE A 34 -2.42 -14.25 -3.79
C PHE A 34 -3.70 -13.49 -4.17
N VAL A 35 -4.42 -14.01 -5.15
CA VAL A 35 -5.70 -13.44 -5.59
C VAL A 35 -6.76 -14.53 -5.67
N PHE A 36 -8.00 -14.18 -5.34
CA PHE A 36 -9.14 -15.08 -5.41
C PHE A 36 -10.42 -14.31 -5.77
N PRO A 37 -11.30 -14.82 -6.65
CA PRO A 37 -11.06 -15.98 -7.53
C PRO A 37 -10.04 -15.64 -8.62
N THR A 38 -9.41 -16.66 -9.22
CA THR A 38 -8.45 -16.46 -10.32
C THR A 38 -9.13 -16.09 -11.64
N GLU A 39 -10.44 -16.27 -11.72
CA GLU A 39 -11.27 -15.98 -12.88
C GLU A 39 -12.58 -15.30 -12.43
N LEU A 40 -13.06 -14.34 -13.22
CA LEU A 40 -14.32 -13.64 -12.97
C LEU A 40 -15.25 -13.85 -14.16
N ILE A 41 -16.48 -14.25 -13.89
CA ILE A 41 -17.47 -14.59 -14.91
C ILE A 41 -18.61 -13.56 -14.86
N PHE A 42 -18.93 -12.98 -16.01
CA PHE A 42 -20.00 -12.00 -16.19
C PHE A 42 -20.92 -12.48 -17.30
N TYR A 43 -22.21 -12.61 -17.01
CA TYR A 43 -23.23 -13.01 -17.98
C TYR A 43 -24.06 -11.78 -18.36
N ALA A 44 -24.14 -11.47 -19.65
CA ALA A 44 -24.82 -10.27 -20.15
C ALA A 44 -26.30 -10.18 -19.74
N ASP A 45 -26.98 -11.32 -19.67
CA ASP A 45 -28.41 -11.39 -19.33
C ASP A 45 -28.66 -11.51 -17.81
N ASP A 46 -27.60 -11.64 -17.00
CA ASP A 46 -27.71 -11.78 -15.55
C ASP A 46 -26.95 -10.66 -14.82
N GLN A 47 -27.71 -9.60 -14.55
CA GLN A 47 -27.32 -8.43 -13.77
C GLN A 47 -26.67 -8.74 -12.42
N SER A 48 -27.02 -9.85 -11.79
CA SER A 48 -26.45 -10.22 -10.50
C SER A 48 -24.95 -10.54 -10.61
N THR A 49 -24.52 -10.98 -11.80
CA THR A 49 -23.12 -11.32 -12.10
C THR A 49 -22.31 -10.11 -12.54
N HIS A 50 -22.95 -8.98 -12.86
CA HIS A 50 -22.28 -7.74 -13.29
C HIS A 50 -21.46 -7.08 -12.19
N LYS A 51 -21.56 -7.54 -10.94
CA LYS A 51 -20.68 -7.14 -9.85
C LYS A 51 -19.95 -8.36 -9.32
N GLN A 52 -18.64 -8.40 -9.52
CA GLN A 52 -17.77 -9.44 -8.99
C GLN A 52 -16.76 -8.86 -8.02
N VAL A 53 -16.28 -9.69 -7.09
CA VAL A 53 -15.29 -9.30 -6.08
C VAL A 53 -14.04 -10.14 -6.28
N LEU A 54 -12.89 -9.46 -6.36
CA LEU A 54 -11.56 -10.05 -6.37
C LEU A 54 -10.86 -9.69 -5.06
N THR A 55 -10.54 -10.70 -4.26
CA THR A 55 -9.77 -10.55 -3.03
C THR A 55 -8.29 -10.68 -3.32
N LEU A 56 -7.49 -9.71 -2.89
CA LEU A 56 -6.03 -9.74 -2.93
C LEU A 56 -5.49 -9.92 -1.51
N TYR A 57 -4.67 -10.94 -1.29
CA TYR A 57 -4.02 -11.22 0.00
C TYR A 57 -2.53 -10.87 -0.04
N ASN A 58 -2.10 -10.15 0.99
CA ASN A 58 -0.74 -9.80 1.26
C ASN A 58 -0.10 -10.78 2.28
N PRO A 59 0.77 -11.70 1.84
CA PRO A 59 1.44 -12.64 2.72
C PRO A 59 2.66 -12.05 3.44
N TYR A 60 2.95 -10.75 3.23
CA TYR A 60 4.15 -10.11 3.78
C TYR A 60 3.87 -9.41 5.11
N GLU A 61 4.94 -9.16 5.85
CA GLU A 61 4.93 -8.40 7.11
C GLU A 61 4.99 -6.87 6.91
N PHE A 62 4.93 -6.41 5.67
CA PHE A 62 4.92 -5.00 5.29
C PHE A 62 3.73 -4.67 4.38
N ALA A 63 3.33 -3.40 4.34
CA ALA A 63 2.23 -2.95 3.51
C ALA A 63 2.62 -2.94 2.03
N LEU A 64 1.72 -3.40 1.16
CA LEU A 64 1.90 -3.34 -0.28
C LEU A 64 1.04 -2.24 -0.89
N LYS A 65 1.57 -1.55 -1.90
CA LYS A 65 0.76 -0.73 -2.81
C LYS A 65 0.45 -1.54 -4.06
N PHE A 66 -0.80 -1.49 -4.52
CA PHE A 66 -1.23 -2.20 -5.72
C PHE A 66 -1.90 -1.26 -6.70
N LYS A 67 -1.90 -1.66 -7.97
CA LYS A 67 -2.68 -1.04 -9.05
C LYS A 67 -3.21 -2.12 -9.97
N VAL A 68 -4.52 -2.11 -10.19
CA VAL A 68 -5.23 -2.99 -11.13
C VAL A 68 -5.21 -2.33 -12.50
N LEU A 69 -4.82 -3.10 -13.52
CA LEU A 69 -4.85 -2.68 -14.91
C LEU A 69 -5.96 -3.45 -15.64
N CYS A 70 -6.70 -2.75 -16.49
CA CYS A 70 -7.77 -3.32 -17.29
C CYS A 70 -7.49 -3.09 -18.78
N THR A 71 -7.64 -4.13 -19.59
CA THR A 71 -7.43 -4.06 -21.05
C THR A 71 -8.66 -3.54 -21.81
N THR A 72 -9.86 -3.62 -21.21
CA THR A 72 -11.12 -3.18 -21.83
C THR A 72 -11.90 -2.24 -20.89
N PRO A 73 -11.38 -1.03 -20.62
CA PRO A 73 -11.97 -0.10 -19.65
C PRO A 73 -13.36 0.43 -20.04
N ASN A 74 -13.77 0.26 -21.30
CA ASN A 74 -15.13 0.60 -21.75
C ASN A 74 -16.17 -0.41 -21.28
N LYS A 75 -15.77 -1.68 -21.06
CA LYS A 75 -16.64 -2.78 -20.63
C LYS A 75 -16.56 -3.07 -19.15
N TYR A 76 -15.48 -2.67 -18.48
CA TYR A 76 -15.28 -2.97 -17.06
C TYR A 76 -14.89 -1.71 -16.28
N VAL A 77 -15.49 -1.57 -15.10
CA VAL A 77 -15.14 -0.56 -14.11
C VAL A 77 -14.55 -1.26 -12.90
N VAL A 78 -13.32 -0.90 -12.55
CA VAL A 78 -12.68 -1.36 -11.32
C VAL A 78 -12.85 -0.25 -10.28
N LEU A 79 -13.59 -0.53 -9.22
CA LEU A 79 -13.66 0.36 -8.05
C LEU A 79 -12.36 0.22 -7.26
N ASP A 80 -11.81 1.35 -6.81
CA ASP A 80 -10.55 1.40 -6.06
C ASP A 80 -9.39 0.68 -6.77
N ALA A 81 -9.23 0.98 -8.07
CA ALA A 81 -8.22 0.38 -8.94
C ALA A 81 -6.76 0.58 -8.48
N ALA A 82 -6.52 1.39 -7.46
CA ALA A 82 -5.23 1.47 -6.79
C ALA A 82 -5.45 1.67 -5.29
N GLY A 83 -4.56 1.09 -4.48
CA GLY A 83 -4.68 1.16 -3.04
C GLY A 83 -3.48 0.57 -2.33
N ALA A 84 -3.64 0.38 -1.02
CA ALA A 84 -2.67 -0.32 -0.20
C ALA A 84 -3.35 -1.42 0.61
N VAL A 85 -2.64 -2.54 0.78
CA VAL A 85 -3.06 -3.66 1.62
C VAL A 85 -2.10 -3.79 2.79
N LYS A 86 -2.66 -3.96 4.00
CA LYS A 86 -1.89 -4.09 5.23
C LYS A 86 -1.09 -5.41 5.25
N PRO A 87 -0.05 -5.50 6.08
CA PRO A 87 0.63 -6.78 6.34
C PRO A 87 -0.36 -7.88 6.72
N GLN A 88 -0.13 -9.11 6.26
CA GLN A 88 -0.93 -10.30 6.63
C GLN A 88 -2.45 -10.09 6.49
N SER A 89 -2.89 -9.37 5.46
CA SER A 89 -4.28 -8.92 5.33
C SER A 89 -4.78 -9.00 3.89
N CYS A 90 -6.09 -8.86 3.72
CA CYS A 90 -6.78 -8.91 2.45
C CYS A 90 -7.42 -7.57 2.11
N VAL A 91 -7.58 -7.30 0.82
CA VAL A 91 -8.44 -6.24 0.31
C VAL A 91 -9.35 -6.79 -0.77
N ASP A 92 -10.61 -6.37 -0.74
CA ASP A 92 -11.59 -6.71 -1.77
C ASP A 92 -11.65 -5.62 -2.82
N ILE A 93 -11.55 -6.03 -4.08
CA ILE A 93 -11.58 -5.18 -5.26
C ILE A 93 -12.87 -5.48 -6.00
N VAL A 94 -13.74 -4.48 -6.13
CA VAL A 94 -15.03 -4.66 -6.79
C VAL A 94 -14.88 -4.33 -8.28
N ILE A 95 -15.20 -5.30 -9.13
CA ILE A 95 -15.17 -5.16 -10.58
C ILE A 95 -16.59 -5.23 -11.10
N ARG A 96 -16.97 -4.23 -11.89
CA ARG A 96 -18.30 -4.12 -12.49
C ARG A 96 -18.27 -4.21 -14.00
N HIS A 97 -19.20 -4.94 -14.58
CA HIS A 97 -19.46 -4.91 -16.01
C HIS A 97 -20.31 -3.69 -16.37
N ARG A 98 -19.86 -2.98 -17.42
CA ARG A 98 -20.57 -2.03 -18.28
C ARG A 98 -21.84 -2.65 -18.87
N ASP A 99 -22.97 -2.64 -18.19
CA ASP A 99 -24.23 -2.96 -18.88
C ASP A 99 -24.40 -2.13 -20.14
N VAL A 100 -24.82 -2.80 -21.20
CA VAL A 100 -25.12 -2.22 -22.51
C VAL A 100 -26.62 -2.20 -22.70
#